data_AF-A0A529ZH95-F1
#
_entry.id   AF-A0A529ZH95-F1
#
_cell.length_a   1.000
_cell.length_b   1.000
_cell.length_c   1.000
_cell.angle_alpha   90.00
_cell.angle_beta   90.00
_cell.angle_gamma   90.00
#
_symmetry.space_group_name_H-M   'P 1'
#
loop_
_entity.id
_entity.type
_entity.pdbx_description
1 polymer ?
#
loop_
_entity_poly.entity_id
_entity_poly.type
_entity_poly.pdbx_seq_one_letter_code
_entity_poly.pdbx_strand_id
1 'polypeptide(L)'
;LWDLAHGAWEDCSGPSRFKEEAAQESLVSGIKKLTSKPVVGVGRFTSPDVMVRMIRSGTLDFIGCARPSIADPFLPKKVEEGRIEDIRECIGCNICITGDMTMSISRCTQNPTFMEEWRKGWHPERMQAKGDSDSVLIVGAGPAGLEAARALGLRGYQVAL
;
A
#
# COMPACT_ATOMS: atom_id res chain seq x y z
N LEU A 1 -20.56 -2.37 13.06
CA LEU A 1 -19.16 -2.67 12.74
C LEU A 1 -18.33 -2.11 13.88
N TRP A 2 -17.40 -2.88 14.41
CA TRP A 2 -16.38 -2.40 15.34
C TRP A 2 -15.09 -2.19 14.56
N ASP A 3 -14.57 -0.96 14.59
CA ASP A 3 -13.26 -0.62 14.03
C ASP A 3 -12.24 -0.55 15.16
N LEU A 4 -11.32 -1.51 15.18
CA LEU A 4 -10.38 -1.71 16.27
C LEU A 4 -8.98 -1.27 15.84
N ALA A 5 -8.45 -0.30 16.56
CA ALA A 5 -7.12 0.26 16.37
C ALA A 5 -6.41 0.40 17.71
N HIS A 6 -5.09 0.54 17.67
CA HIS A 6 -4.29 0.82 18.87
C HIS A 6 -4.64 2.20 19.47
N GLY A 7 -4.48 2.35 20.79
CA GLY A 7 -4.83 3.59 21.51
C GLY A 7 -3.92 4.80 21.27
N ALA A 8 -2.84 4.64 20.51
CA ALA A 8 -1.91 5.71 20.15
C ALA A 8 -1.52 5.57 18.67
N TRP A 9 -1.36 6.70 17.97
CA TRP A 9 -1.09 6.68 16.53
C TRP A 9 0.28 6.07 16.20
N GLU A 10 1.31 6.40 17.00
CA GLU A 10 2.66 5.83 16.92
C GLU A 10 2.62 4.29 16.93
N ASP A 11 1.78 3.73 17.80
CA ASP A 11 1.64 2.30 17.94
C ASP A 11 0.78 1.66 16.86
N CYS A 12 -0.25 2.38 16.41
CA CYS A 12 -1.17 1.89 15.39
C CYS A 12 -0.49 1.85 14.01
N SER A 13 0.16 2.95 13.65
CA SER A 13 0.94 3.09 12.41
C SER A 13 2.37 2.61 12.57
N GLY A 14 2.54 1.44 13.20
CA GLY A 14 3.84 0.84 13.50
C GLY A 14 4.81 0.85 12.31
N PRO A 15 6.00 1.46 12.45
CA PRO A 15 7.05 1.41 11.44
C PRO A 15 7.52 -0.03 11.23
N SER A 16 7.82 -0.41 9.98
CA SER A 16 8.31 -1.77 9.66
C SER A 16 9.58 -2.14 10.41
N ARG A 17 10.43 -1.15 10.70
CA ARG A 17 11.65 -1.33 11.48
C ARG A 17 11.42 -1.88 12.89
N PHE A 18 10.25 -1.64 13.49
CA PHE A 18 9.98 -1.95 14.90
C PHE A 18 8.78 -2.88 15.11
N LYS A 19 7.88 -2.97 14.14
CA LYS A 19 6.69 -3.82 14.24
C LYS A 19 6.53 -4.64 12.97
N GLU A 20 6.29 -5.93 13.13
CA GLU A 20 5.93 -6.84 12.05
C GLU A 20 4.52 -6.60 11.51
N GLU A 21 4.21 -7.24 10.38
CA GLU A 21 2.83 -7.33 9.89
C GLU A 21 1.94 -8.05 10.93
N ALA A 22 0.66 -7.66 11.01
CA ALA A 22 -0.31 -8.18 11.97
C ALA A 22 0.03 -7.94 13.46
N ALA A 23 0.91 -6.99 13.80
CA ALA A 23 1.35 -6.74 15.18
C ALA A 23 0.23 -6.45 16.21
N GLN A 24 -0.99 -6.12 15.77
CA GLN A 24 -2.14 -5.88 16.65
C GLN A 24 -3.00 -7.13 16.89
N GLU A 25 -2.66 -8.29 16.30
CA GLU A 25 -3.46 -9.52 16.38
C GLU A 25 -3.76 -9.94 17.82
N SER A 26 -2.76 -9.87 18.72
CA SER A 26 -2.93 -10.24 20.13
C SER A 26 -3.90 -9.33 20.90
N LEU A 27 -4.00 -8.05 20.49
CA LEU A 27 -4.89 -7.08 21.11
C LEU A 27 -6.35 -7.26 20.65
N VAL A 28 -6.55 -7.76 19.43
CA VAL A 28 -7.88 -7.90 18.82
C VAL A 28 -8.47 -9.30 19.02
N SER A 29 -7.61 -10.30 19.22
CA SER A 29 -8.01 -11.69 19.40
C SER A 29 -9.04 -11.87 20.52
N GLY A 30 -10.14 -12.58 20.20
CA GLY A 30 -11.21 -12.85 21.15
C GLY A 30 -12.32 -11.80 21.22
N ILE A 31 -12.08 -10.55 20.79
CA ILE A 31 -13.10 -9.48 20.84
C ILE A 31 -14.34 -9.85 20.01
N LYS A 32 -14.15 -10.49 18.85
CA LYS A 32 -15.25 -10.95 18.00
C LYS A 32 -16.23 -11.89 18.73
N LYS A 33 -15.77 -12.65 19.74
CA LYS A 33 -16.66 -13.53 20.53
C LYS A 33 -17.59 -12.76 21.46
N LEU A 34 -17.30 -11.48 21.73
CA LEU A 34 -18.03 -10.63 22.66
C LEU A 34 -19.14 -9.81 21.96
N THR A 35 -19.26 -9.90 20.64
CA THR A 35 -20.19 -9.09 19.87
C THR A 35 -20.74 -9.82 18.65
N SER A 36 -21.97 -9.51 18.26
CA SER A 36 -22.58 -10.01 17.02
C SER A 36 -22.35 -9.08 15.83
N LYS A 37 -21.67 -7.94 16.02
CA LYS A 37 -21.37 -7.00 14.95
C LYS A 37 -20.04 -7.38 14.29
N PRO A 38 -19.87 -7.16 12.97
CA PRO A 38 -18.60 -7.43 12.30
C PRO A 38 -17.45 -6.62 12.91
N VAL A 39 -16.24 -7.17 12.86
CA VAL A 39 -15.01 -6.55 13.37
C VAL A 39 -14.03 -6.29 12.22
N VAL A 40 -13.54 -5.04 12.12
CA VAL A 40 -12.39 -4.67 11.29
C VAL A 40 -11.21 -4.34 12.19
N GLY A 41 -10.01 -4.68 11.74
CA GLY A 41 -8.77 -4.36 12.43
C GLY A 41 -7.65 -4.12 11.43
N VAL A 42 -6.59 -3.46 11.89
CA VAL A 42 -5.45 -3.06 11.06
C VAL A 42 -4.18 -3.76 11.50
N GLY A 43 -3.25 -3.96 10.55
CA GLY A 43 -2.01 -4.68 10.83
C GLY A 43 -0.89 -4.44 9.82
N ARG A 44 -0.97 -3.36 9.04
CA ARG A 44 -0.12 -3.17 7.83
C ARG A 44 -0.19 -4.40 6.92
N PHE A 45 -1.40 -4.90 6.69
CA PHE A 45 -1.63 -6.10 5.90
C PHE A 45 -1.24 -5.87 4.43
N THR A 46 -0.18 -6.51 3.96
CA THR A 46 0.26 -6.55 2.56
C THR A 46 0.22 -7.97 2.02
N SER A 47 0.42 -8.98 2.87
CA SER A 47 0.37 -10.40 2.50
C SER A 47 -1.08 -10.92 2.41
N PRO A 48 -1.55 -11.39 1.25
CA PRO A 48 -2.87 -12.01 1.14
C PRO A 48 -3.03 -13.25 2.01
N ASP A 49 -1.95 -14.02 2.25
CA ASP A 49 -2.00 -15.20 3.12
C ASP A 49 -2.26 -14.81 4.58
N VAL A 50 -1.63 -13.73 5.05
CA VAL A 50 -1.90 -13.18 6.39
C VAL A 50 -3.34 -12.69 6.47
N MET A 51 -3.83 -11.99 5.43
CA MET A 51 -5.23 -11.55 5.37
C MET A 51 -6.21 -12.73 5.49
N VAL A 52 -5.99 -13.81 4.72
CA VAL A 52 -6.81 -15.02 4.78
C VAL A 52 -6.73 -15.68 6.16
N ARG A 53 -5.54 -15.73 6.78
CA ARG A 53 -5.37 -16.26 8.14
C ARG A 53 -6.24 -15.50 9.14
N MET A 54 -6.22 -14.17 9.12
CA MET A 54 -6.97 -13.33 10.07
C MET A 54 -8.49 -13.53 9.97
N ILE A 55 -9.00 -13.82 8.77
CA ILE A 55 -10.43 -14.13 8.57
C ILE A 55 -10.72 -15.58 8.99
N ARG A 56 -9.92 -16.55 8.53
CA ARG A 56 -10.14 -17.99 8.79
C ARG A 56 -10.00 -18.35 10.26
N SER A 57 -9.12 -17.68 11.01
CA SER A 57 -9.00 -17.87 12.47
C SER A 57 -10.18 -17.29 13.26
N GLY A 58 -11.04 -16.49 12.61
CA GLY A 58 -12.09 -15.74 13.27
C GLY A 58 -11.58 -14.53 14.05
N THR A 59 -10.35 -14.05 13.80
CA THR A 59 -9.83 -12.85 14.45
C THR A 59 -10.55 -11.59 13.92
N LEU A 60 -10.77 -11.51 12.60
CA LEU A 60 -11.42 -10.37 11.93
C LEU A 60 -12.58 -10.84 11.03
N ASP A 61 -13.48 -9.92 10.67
CA ASP A 61 -14.44 -10.06 9.57
C ASP A 61 -14.00 -9.26 8.33
N PHE A 62 -13.30 -8.15 8.55
CA PHE A 62 -12.77 -7.28 7.51
C PHE A 62 -11.29 -7.00 7.72
N ILE A 63 -10.56 -6.91 6.63
CA ILE A 63 -9.15 -6.51 6.61
C ILE A 63 -9.07 -4.99 6.47
N GLY A 64 -8.69 -4.31 7.55
CA GLY A 64 -8.49 -2.87 7.56
C GLY A 64 -7.11 -2.50 7.03
N CYS A 65 -7.08 -1.65 5.99
CA CYS A 65 -5.84 -1.19 5.36
C CYS A 65 -5.83 0.33 5.16
N ALA A 66 -4.94 1.02 5.88
CA ALA A 66 -4.57 2.40 5.59
C ALA A 66 -3.32 2.47 4.71
N ARG A 67 -2.12 2.29 5.27
CA ARG A 67 -0.86 2.39 4.51
C ARG A 67 -0.72 1.39 3.35
N PRO A 68 -1.20 0.12 3.46
CA PRO A 68 -1.22 -0.79 2.30
C PRO A 68 -2.08 -0.29 1.14
N SER A 69 -3.24 0.32 1.40
CA SER A 69 -4.10 0.86 0.34
C SER A 69 -3.54 2.16 -0.27
N ILE A 70 -2.70 2.91 0.48
CA ILE A 70 -1.92 4.03 -0.06
C ILE A 70 -0.83 3.53 -1.03
N ALA A 71 -0.09 2.48 -0.64
CA ALA A 71 0.97 1.91 -1.46
C ALA A 71 0.41 1.20 -2.72
N ASP A 72 -0.72 0.53 -2.58
CA ASP A 72 -1.40 -0.14 -3.68
C ASP A 72 -2.92 0.01 -3.56
N PRO A 73 -3.51 1.03 -4.20
CA PRO A 73 -4.96 1.21 -4.24
C PRO A 73 -5.69 0.06 -4.97
N PHE A 74 -4.97 -0.75 -5.74
CA PHE A 74 -5.51 -1.87 -6.52
C PHE A 74 -5.25 -3.23 -5.85
N LEU A 75 -4.72 -3.26 -4.63
CA LEU A 75 -4.46 -4.49 -3.88
C LEU A 75 -5.68 -5.44 -3.86
N PRO A 76 -6.92 -5.00 -3.55
CA PRO A 76 -8.07 -5.91 -3.56
C PRO A 76 -8.32 -6.54 -4.94
N LYS A 77 -8.21 -5.73 -6.01
CA LYS A 77 -8.42 -6.18 -7.38
C LYS A 77 -7.32 -7.14 -7.85
N LYS A 78 -6.06 -6.89 -7.48
CA LYS A 78 -4.94 -7.78 -7.79
C LYS A 78 -5.10 -9.14 -7.13
N VAL A 79 -5.57 -9.17 -5.88
CA VAL A 79 -5.90 -10.42 -5.18
C VAL A 79 -7.05 -11.16 -5.87
N GLU A 80 -8.12 -10.44 -6.22
CA GLU A 80 -9.28 -11.01 -6.95
C GLU A 80 -8.87 -11.61 -8.31
N GLU A 81 -7.99 -10.94 -9.05
CA GLU A 81 -7.50 -11.37 -10.36
C GLU A 81 -6.36 -12.40 -10.30
N GLY A 82 -5.90 -12.78 -9.10
CA GLY A 82 -4.78 -13.70 -8.91
C GLY A 82 -3.40 -13.14 -9.27
N ARG A 83 -3.26 -11.81 -9.43
CA ARG A 83 -2.02 -11.10 -9.76
C ARG A 83 -1.25 -10.69 -8.49
N ILE A 84 -0.93 -11.66 -7.65
CA ILE A 84 -0.33 -11.43 -6.33
C ILE A 84 1.07 -10.83 -6.46
N GLU A 85 1.81 -11.22 -7.49
CA GLU A 85 3.13 -10.74 -7.85
C GLU A 85 3.17 -9.26 -8.26
N ASP A 86 2.02 -8.67 -8.63
CA ASP A 86 1.90 -7.26 -9.01
C ASP A 86 1.62 -6.34 -7.82
N ILE A 87 1.47 -6.90 -6.61
CA ILE A 87 1.16 -6.11 -5.41
C ILE A 87 2.33 -5.20 -5.05
N ARG A 88 2.05 -3.91 -4.94
CA ARG A 88 3.03 -2.90 -4.49
C ARG A 88 2.99 -2.77 -2.97
N GLU A 89 3.71 -3.64 -2.29
CA GLU A 89 3.66 -3.74 -0.83
C GLU A 89 4.12 -2.47 -0.10
N CYS A 90 3.42 -2.14 0.98
CA CYS A 90 3.80 -1.05 1.88
C CYS A 90 5.06 -1.41 2.68
N ILE A 91 6.11 -0.61 2.54
CA ILE A 91 7.37 -0.81 3.27
C ILE A 91 7.35 -0.30 4.72
N GLY A 92 6.23 0.26 5.20
CA GLY A 92 6.10 0.73 6.58
C GLY A 92 7.05 1.88 6.98
N CYS A 93 7.46 2.73 6.03
CA CYS A 93 8.41 3.82 6.27
C CYS A 93 7.81 5.07 6.94
N ASN A 94 6.48 5.19 6.98
CA ASN A 94 5.75 6.33 7.52
C ASN A 94 6.02 7.70 6.85
N ILE A 95 6.62 7.75 5.66
CA ILE A 95 6.69 8.99 4.85
C ILE A 95 5.30 9.54 4.50
N CYS A 96 4.29 8.67 4.40
CA CYS A 96 2.91 9.11 4.24
C CYS A 96 2.40 9.95 5.43
N ILE A 97 2.90 9.70 6.63
CA ILE A 97 2.50 10.43 7.84
C ILE A 97 3.18 11.80 7.91
N THR A 98 4.38 11.94 7.34
CA THR A 98 5.11 13.23 7.42
C THR A 98 4.37 14.35 6.70
N GLY A 99 3.54 14.04 5.69
CA GLY A 99 2.68 15.02 5.04
C GLY A 99 1.71 15.66 6.04
N ASP A 100 0.96 14.83 6.76
CA ASP A 100 0.06 15.27 7.83
C ASP A 100 0.79 16.08 8.91
N MET A 101 1.92 15.56 9.41
CA MET A 101 2.73 16.21 10.45
C MET A 101 3.34 17.55 10.03
N THR A 102 3.46 17.80 8.74
CA THR A 102 4.00 19.06 8.19
C THR A 102 2.93 19.91 7.52
N MET A 103 1.66 19.52 7.64
CA MET A 103 0.50 20.15 6.98
C MET A 103 0.71 20.31 5.47
N SER A 104 1.41 19.34 4.87
CA SER A 104 1.68 19.26 3.44
C SER A 104 0.99 18.04 2.82
N ILE A 105 0.89 18.03 1.49
CA ILE A 105 0.30 16.90 0.79
C ILE A 105 1.19 15.66 0.99
N SER A 106 0.59 14.61 1.57
CA SER A 106 1.24 13.35 1.86
C SER A 106 1.81 12.67 0.61
N ARG A 107 2.88 11.89 0.81
CA ARG A 107 3.58 11.15 -0.25
C ARG A 107 3.74 9.69 0.15
N CYS A 108 3.79 8.80 -0.82
CA CYS A 108 4.14 7.40 -0.58
C CYS A 108 5.48 7.09 -1.26
N THR A 109 6.40 6.46 -0.54
CA THR A 109 7.70 6.04 -1.11
C THR A 109 7.52 5.05 -2.25
N GLN A 110 6.54 4.14 -2.13
CA GLN A 110 6.25 3.13 -3.13
C GLN A 110 5.36 3.66 -4.25
N ASN A 111 4.33 4.43 -3.91
CA ASN A 111 3.35 4.94 -4.86
C ASN A 111 3.54 6.44 -5.11
N PRO A 112 4.29 6.83 -6.15
CA PRO A 112 4.51 8.24 -6.45
C PRO A 112 3.24 8.95 -6.95
N THR A 113 2.17 8.22 -7.29
CA THR A 113 0.92 8.82 -7.76
C THR A 113 -0.03 9.19 -6.62
N PHE A 114 0.24 8.75 -5.39
CA PHE A 114 -0.61 9.07 -4.23
C PHE A 114 -0.66 10.58 -4.01
N MET A 115 -1.88 11.13 -3.95
CA MET A 115 -2.17 12.58 -3.88
C MET A 115 -1.66 13.39 -5.09
N GLU A 116 -1.38 12.73 -6.21
CA GLU A 116 -1.07 13.34 -7.52
C GLU A 116 -2.21 13.14 -8.53
N GLU A 117 -3.21 12.34 -8.18
CA GLU A 117 -4.24 11.86 -9.09
C GLU A 117 -5.07 13.02 -9.64
N TRP A 118 -5.53 13.90 -8.76
CA TRP A 118 -6.26 15.08 -9.18
C TRP A 118 -5.35 16.17 -9.76
N ARG A 119 -4.23 16.48 -9.08
CA ARG A 119 -3.39 17.63 -9.46
C ARG A 119 -2.57 17.44 -10.74
N LYS A 120 -2.31 16.19 -11.15
CA LYS A 120 -1.55 15.86 -12.36
C LYS A 120 -2.22 14.83 -13.26
N GLY A 121 -3.38 14.30 -12.90
CA GLY A 121 -4.02 13.23 -13.67
C GLY A 121 -3.24 11.91 -13.63
N TRP A 122 -2.37 11.71 -12.63
CA TRP A 122 -1.58 10.48 -12.50
C TRP A 122 -2.44 9.33 -11.98
N HIS A 123 -2.12 8.11 -12.38
CA HIS A 123 -2.87 6.92 -11.96
C HIS A 123 -1.92 5.79 -11.60
N PRO A 124 -2.14 5.07 -10.48
CA PRO A 124 -1.17 4.08 -9.96
C PRO A 124 -0.94 2.88 -10.88
N GLU A 125 -1.91 2.58 -11.76
CA GLU A 125 -1.89 1.42 -12.66
C GLU A 125 -2.05 1.80 -14.15
N ARG A 126 -2.03 3.10 -14.49
CA ARG A 126 -2.19 3.55 -15.89
C ARG A 126 -1.22 4.68 -16.21
N MET A 127 -0.43 4.48 -17.25
CA MET A 127 0.45 5.49 -17.81
C MET A 127 -0.15 6.05 -19.11
N GLN A 128 0.13 7.33 -19.40
CA GLN A 128 -0.26 7.94 -20.67
C GLN A 128 0.52 7.32 -21.83
N ALA A 129 -0.06 7.24 -23.02
CA ALA A 129 0.65 6.73 -24.21
C ALA A 129 1.97 7.47 -24.47
N LYS A 130 2.95 6.81 -25.08
CA LYS A 130 4.19 7.47 -25.52
C LYS A 130 3.89 8.58 -26.53
N GLY A 131 4.74 9.61 -26.54
CA GLY A 131 4.76 10.60 -27.62
C GLY A 131 5.55 10.10 -28.85
N ASP A 132 6.02 11.05 -29.66
CA ASP A 132 6.66 10.74 -30.94
C ASP A 132 8.08 10.16 -30.82
N SER A 133 8.74 10.35 -29.67
CA SER A 133 10.07 9.76 -29.43
C SER A 133 9.99 8.24 -29.21
N ASP A 134 11.05 7.53 -29.56
CA ASP A 134 11.06 6.05 -29.53
C ASP A 134 11.87 5.46 -28.37
N SER A 135 13.11 5.91 -28.17
CA SER A 135 14.05 5.30 -27.21
C SER A 135 14.52 6.25 -26.10
N VAL A 136 14.78 5.71 -24.91
CA VAL A 136 15.29 6.45 -23.75
C VAL A 136 16.44 5.67 -23.09
N LEU A 137 17.56 6.35 -22.81
CA LEU A 137 18.65 5.82 -21.97
C LEU A 137 18.53 6.41 -20.56
N ILE A 138 18.54 5.55 -19.55
CA ILE A 138 18.55 5.93 -18.13
C ILE A 138 19.87 5.42 -17.53
N VAL A 139 20.69 6.32 -16.98
CA VAL A 139 21.98 5.92 -16.38
C VAL A 139 21.84 5.88 -14.86
N GLY A 140 21.75 4.65 -14.33
CA GLY A 140 21.72 4.36 -12.89
C GLY A 140 20.43 3.72 -12.42
N ALA A 141 20.54 2.53 -11.83
CA ALA A 141 19.42 1.71 -11.37
C ALA A 141 19.05 1.91 -9.89
N GLY A 142 19.18 3.15 -9.38
CA GLY A 142 18.61 3.52 -8.08
C GLY A 142 17.08 3.70 -8.15
N PRO A 143 16.41 4.05 -7.04
CA PRO A 143 14.94 4.20 -7.00
C PRO A 143 14.39 5.16 -8.07
N ALA A 144 15.11 6.26 -8.33
CA ALA A 144 14.72 7.23 -9.36
C ALA A 144 14.79 6.63 -10.78
N GLY A 145 15.88 5.93 -11.10
CA GLY A 145 16.08 5.33 -12.43
C GLY A 145 15.16 4.13 -12.67
N LEU A 146 14.95 3.29 -11.65
CA LEU A 146 14.04 2.14 -11.74
C LEU A 146 12.59 2.58 -11.94
N GLU A 147 12.10 3.58 -11.20
CA GLU A 147 10.73 4.07 -11.40
C GLU A 147 10.57 4.79 -12.74
N ALA A 148 11.58 5.55 -13.18
CA ALA A 148 11.59 6.14 -14.51
C ALA A 148 11.52 5.07 -15.62
N ALA A 149 12.34 4.01 -15.50
CA ALA A 149 12.37 2.91 -16.46
C ALA A 149 11.04 2.15 -16.50
N ARG A 150 10.52 1.78 -15.32
CA ARG A 150 9.22 1.10 -15.18
C ARG A 150 8.09 1.92 -15.80
N ALA A 151 8.01 3.20 -15.44
CA ALA A 151 6.98 4.10 -15.93
C ALA A 151 7.06 4.32 -17.44
N LEU A 152 8.25 4.58 -18.00
CA LEU A 152 8.46 4.75 -19.44
C LEU A 152 8.20 3.47 -20.23
N GLY A 153 8.62 2.32 -19.70
CA GLY A 153 8.31 1.01 -20.30
C GLY A 153 6.81 0.78 -20.43
N LEU A 154 6.03 1.11 -19.39
CA LEU A 154 4.56 1.03 -19.44
C LEU A 154 3.90 2.02 -20.42
N ARG A 155 4.57 3.11 -20.79
CA ARG A 155 4.11 4.00 -21.86
C ARG A 155 4.37 3.45 -23.27
N GLY A 156 5.27 2.46 -23.38
CA GLY A 156 5.69 1.84 -24.64
C GLY A 156 7.02 2.36 -25.23
N TYR A 157 7.83 3.09 -24.47
CA TYR A 157 9.17 3.49 -24.93
C TYR A 157 10.15 2.29 -24.93
N GLN A 158 11.11 2.30 -25.84
CA GLN A 158 12.27 1.41 -25.76
C GLN A 158 13.27 1.96 -24.73
N VAL A 159 13.32 1.35 -23.56
CA VAL A 159 14.17 1.82 -22.45
C VAL A 159 15.44 0.98 -22.35
N ALA A 160 16.59 1.63 -22.38
CA ALA A 160 17.86 1.08 -21.93
C ALA A 160 18.15 1.62 -20.52
N LEU A 161 18.43 0.73 -19.57
CA LEU A 161 18.78 1.03 -18.19
C LEU A 161 20.13 0.39 -17.84
#